data_AF-Q9ARF8-F1
#
_entry.id   AF-Q9ARF8-F1
#
_cell.length_a   1.000
_cell.length_b   1.000
_cell.length_c   1.000
_cell.angle_alpha   90.00
_cell.angle_beta   90.00
_cell.angle_gamma   90.00
#
_symmetry.space_group_name_H-M   'P 1'
#
loop_
_entity.id
_entity.type
_entity.pdbx_description
1 polymer ?
#
loop_
_entity_poly.entity_id
_entity_poly.type
_entity_poly.pdbx_seq_one_letter_code
_entity_poly.pdbx_strand_id
1 'polypeptide(L)'
;WGNIVWAHSVSKDLINWIPLEPALYPSKPFHKYGCWSGSATVLPGEKPVILYTRLGEEKEQVQNFAIPEDFSDPYLRKWIKPDDNPILIPTHGENVSAFRDPTTAWMDKSGQWRFIIGSKQDRRGVAYLYRSKDFINWTQAEHPLHSKENTGMWECPDF
;
A
#
# COMPACT_ATOMS: atom_id res chain seq x y z
N TRP A 1 3.41 -10.63 17.53
CA TRP A 1 2.44 -9.98 16.63
C TRP A 1 2.13 -10.97 15.49
N GLY A 2 0.86 -11.16 15.12
CA GLY A 2 0.46 -12.18 14.13
C GLY A 2 -1.03 -12.11 13.79
N ASN A 3 -1.44 -12.78 12.70
CA ASN A 3 -2.81 -12.78 12.15
C ASN A 3 -3.36 -11.38 11.85
N ILE A 4 -2.62 -10.64 11.05
CA ILE A 4 -2.78 -9.19 10.96
C ILE A 4 -3.82 -8.79 9.94
N VAL A 5 -4.65 -7.87 10.40
CA VAL A 5 -5.81 -7.31 9.72
C VAL A 5 -5.80 -5.80 9.92
N TRP A 6 -6.49 -5.08 9.05
CA TRP A 6 -6.81 -3.68 9.23
C TRP A 6 -8.13 -3.58 9.98
N ALA A 7 -8.06 -3.28 11.27
CA ALA A 7 -9.22 -2.84 12.03
C ALA A 7 -9.73 -1.49 11.48
N HIS A 8 -10.99 -1.17 11.73
CA HIS A 8 -11.61 0.04 11.18
C HIS A 8 -12.43 0.76 12.25
N SER A 9 -12.33 2.08 12.29
CA SER A 9 -13.16 2.94 13.14
C SER A 9 -13.37 4.27 12.44
N VAL A 10 -14.51 4.90 12.71
CA VAL A 10 -14.90 6.19 12.11
C VAL A 10 -15.14 7.22 13.20
N SER A 11 -14.88 8.48 12.85
CA SER A 11 -15.07 9.62 13.74
C SER A 11 -15.47 10.86 12.94
N LYS A 12 -16.21 11.77 13.59
CA LYS A 12 -16.52 13.10 13.04
C LYS A 12 -15.60 14.20 13.59
N ASP A 13 -14.82 13.90 14.63
CA ASP A 13 -14.00 14.87 15.36
C ASP A 13 -12.56 14.37 15.64
N LEU A 14 -12.22 13.16 15.17
CA LEU A 14 -10.96 12.45 15.42
C LEU A 14 -10.68 12.15 16.90
N ILE A 15 -11.67 12.30 17.78
CA ILE A 15 -11.58 12.06 19.23
C ILE A 15 -12.50 10.91 19.63
N ASN A 16 -13.77 10.96 19.23
CA ASN A 16 -14.78 9.97 19.52
C ASN A 16 -14.87 8.97 18.36
N TRP A 17 -14.51 7.72 18.62
CA TRP A 17 -14.39 6.68 17.60
C TRP A 17 -15.47 5.61 17.77
N ILE A 18 -16.16 5.31 16.67
CA ILE A 18 -17.11 4.20 16.59
C ILE A 18 -16.38 3.02 15.92
N PRO A 19 -16.22 1.88 16.61
CA PRO A 19 -15.61 0.71 16.00
C PRO A 19 -16.51 0.12 14.93
N LEU A 20 -15.89 -0.37 13.85
CA LEU A 20 -16.52 -1.09 12.75
C LEU A 20 -15.85 -2.45 12.58
N GLU A 21 -16.38 -3.26 11.67
CA GLU A 21 -15.78 -4.52 11.27
C GLU A 21 -14.40 -4.30 10.61
N PRO A 22 -13.46 -5.26 10.69
CA PRO A 22 -12.17 -5.14 10.00
C PRO A 22 -12.34 -4.89 8.50
N ALA A 23 -11.68 -3.84 8.00
CA ALA A 23 -11.76 -3.45 6.59
C ALA A 23 -11.00 -4.43 5.68
N LEU A 24 -9.76 -4.78 6.05
CA LEU A 24 -8.91 -5.71 5.30
C LEU A 24 -8.46 -6.86 6.18
N TYR A 25 -8.74 -8.07 5.75
CA TYR A 25 -8.32 -9.30 6.42
C TYR A 25 -8.01 -10.40 5.40
N PRO A 26 -7.24 -11.43 5.76
CA PRO A 26 -7.07 -12.64 4.95
C PRO A 26 -8.41 -13.27 4.57
N SER A 27 -8.88 -13.06 3.33
CA SER A 27 -10.21 -13.51 2.88
C SER A 27 -10.19 -14.39 1.62
N LYS A 28 -9.03 -14.56 0.99
CA LYS A 28 -8.83 -15.45 -0.15
C LYS A 28 -7.67 -16.40 0.18
N PRO A 29 -7.59 -17.62 -0.41
CA PRO A 29 -6.53 -18.59 -0.11
C PRO A 29 -5.10 -18.02 -0.26
N PHE A 30 -4.91 -17.14 -1.24
CA PHE A 30 -3.66 -16.41 -1.51
C PHE A 30 -3.40 -15.19 -0.60
N HIS A 31 -4.32 -14.87 0.33
CA HIS A 31 -4.18 -13.79 1.32
C HIS A 31 -3.82 -14.30 2.72
N LYS A 32 -3.43 -15.57 2.86
CA LYS A 32 -3.22 -16.27 4.15
C LYS A 32 -2.20 -15.63 5.10
N TYR A 33 -1.34 -14.74 4.62
CA TYR A 33 -0.19 -14.23 5.37
C TYR A 33 -0.37 -12.80 5.94
N GLY A 34 -1.61 -12.32 6.03
CA GLY A 34 -1.95 -11.05 6.67
C GLY A 34 -1.99 -9.86 5.71
N CYS A 35 -2.59 -8.77 6.17
CA CYS A 35 -2.64 -7.47 5.48
C CYS A 35 -1.79 -6.48 6.28
N TRP A 36 -0.61 -6.15 5.76
CA TRP A 36 0.34 -5.25 6.41
C TRP A 36 0.01 -3.80 6.06
N SER A 37 0.80 -2.86 6.58
CA SER A 37 0.57 -1.42 6.46
C SER A 37 0.51 -0.92 5.02
N GLY A 38 0.04 0.31 4.90
CA GLY A 38 -0.23 0.98 3.63
C GLY A 38 -0.97 2.28 3.88
N SER A 39 -1.45 2.90 2.81
CA SER A 39 -2.04 4.24 2.84
C SER A 39 -3.26 4.34 1.93
N ALA A 40 -4.13 5.31 2.20
CA ALA A 40 -5.28 5.62 1.37
C ALA A 40 -4.97 6.79 0.42
N THR A 41 -5.41 6.70 -0.83
CA THR A 41 -5.37 7.78 -1.82
C THR A 41 -6.78 8.09 -2.28
N VAL A 42 -7.15 9.36 -2.34
CA VAL A 42 -8.45 9.79 -2.91
C VAL A 42 -8.24 10.12 -4.39
N LEU A 43 -8.77 9.27 -5.27
CA LEU A 43 -8.74 9.51 -6.71
C LEU A 43 -9.78 10.57 -7.14
N PRO A 44 -9.64 11.17 -8.33
CA PRO A 44 -10.62 12.11 -8.88
C PRO A 44 -12.05 11.57 -8.81
N GLY A 45 -12.99 12.43 -8.39
CA GLY A 45 -14.38 12.06 -8.17
C GLY A 45 -14.66 11.39 -6.82
N GLU A 46 -13.85 11.70 -5.79
CA GLU A 46 -14.02 11.23 -4.40
C GLU A 46 -14.00 9.71 -4.26
N LYS A 47 -13.07 9.06 -4.96
CA LYS A 47 -12.93 7.60 -4.95
C LYS A 47 -11.72 7.19 -4.12
N PRO A 48 -11.87 6.91 -2.81
CA PRO A 48 -10.77 6.42 -2.00
C PRO A 48 -10.35 5.01 -2.45
N VAL A 49 -9.05 4.78 -2.46
CA VAL A 49 -8.39 3.49 -2.72
C VAL A 49 -7.33 3.29 -1.67
N ILE A 50 -7.19 2.07 -1.16
CA ILE A 50 -6.09 1.71 -0.26
C ILE A 50 -5.02 0.99 -1.05
N LEU A 51 -3.77 1.42 -0.92
CA LEU A 51 -2.59 0.65 -1.29
C LEU A 51 -2.05 -0.01 -0.03
N TYR A 52 -1.73 -1.31 -0.08
CA TYR A 52 -1.25 -2.04 1.10
C TYR A 52 -0.29 -3.18 0.75
N THR A 53 0.55 -3.54 1.70
CA THR A 53 1.46 -4.68 1.56
C THR A 53 0.80 -5.97 2.02
N ARG A 54 1.07 -7.08 1.32
CA ARG A 54 0.86 -8.43 1.82
C ARG A 54 2.09 -9.28 1.57
N LEU A 55 2.13 -10.47 2.17
CA LEU A 55 3.08 -11.49 1.76
C LEU A 55 2.48 -12.35 0.63
N GLY A 56 3.28 -12.57 -0.41
CA GLY A 56 3.02 -13.50 -1.50
C GLY A 56 3.20 -14.96 -1.11
N GLU A 57 3.17 -15.86 -2.09
CA GLU A 57 3.22 -17.30 -1.83
C GLU A 57 4.59 -17.75 -1.33
N GLU A 58 5.65 -17.11 -1.83
CA GLU A 58 7.04 -17.34 -1.44
C GLU A 58 7.45 -16.47 -0.23
N LYS A 59 6.48 -15.81 0.41
CA LYS A 59 6.66 -14.86 1.52
C LYS A 59 7.45 -13.60 1.13
N GLU A 60 7.47 -13.28 -0.15
CA GLU A 60 7.89 -11.99 -0.69
C GLU A 60 6.86 -10.91 -0.35
N GLN A 61 7.30 -9.70 -0.04
CA GLN A 61 6.39 -8.58 0.20
C GLN A 61 5.94 -8.02 -1.15
N VAL A 62 4.64 -7.94 -1.37
CA VAL A 62 4.02 -7.47 -2.63
C VAL A 62 2.99 -6.38 -2.33
N GLN A 63 2.79 -5.46 -3.28
CA GLN A 63 1.84 -4.36 -3.11
C GLN A 63 0.53 -4.67 -3.82
N ASN A 64 -0.56 -4.31 -3.15
CA ASN A 64 -1.91 -4.58 -3.58
C ASN A 64 -2.74 -3.33 -3.41
N PHE A 65 -3.93 -3.34 -4.00
CA PHE A 65 -4.92 -2.33 -3.77
C PHE A 65 -6.26 -2.92 -3.34
N ALA A 66 -7.04 -2.12 -2.63
CA ALA A 66 -8.41 -2.39 -2.27
C ALA A 66 -9.28 -1.16 -2.56
N ILE A 67 -10.53 -1.42 -2.96
CA ILE A 67 -11.52 -0.39 -3.26
C ILE A 67 -12.79 -0.61 -2.43
N PRO A 68 -13.55 0.42 -2.06
CA PRO A 68 -14.85 0.24 -1.43
C PRO A 68 -15.78 -0.65 -2.26
N GLU A 69 -16.54 -1.52 -1.61
CA GLU A 69 -17.64 -2.27 -2.24
C GLU A 69 -18.77 -1.32 -2.68
N ASP A 70 -19.02 -0.29 -1.86
CA ASP A 70 -20.02 0.75 -2.10
C ASP A 70 -19.41 2.11 -1.78
N PHE A 71 -19.20 2.95 -2.80
CA PHE A 71 -18.67 4.31 -2.64
C PHE A 71 -19.69 5.28 -2.00
N SER A 72 -20.97 4.91 -1.93
CA SER A 72 -22.00 5.72 -1.27
C SER A 72 -22.13 5.45 0.23
N ASP A 73 -21.52 4.38 0.74
CA ASP A 73 -21.43 4.13 2.18
C ASP A 73 -20.48 5.15 2.83
N PRO A 74 -20.98 6.10 3.65
CA PRO A 74 -20.14 7.11 4.27
C PRO A 74 -19.13 6.54 5.26
N TYR A 75 -19.29 5.28 5.66
CA TYR A 75 -18.39 4.58 6.58
C TYR A 75 -17.47 3.59 5.88
N LEU A 76 -17.59 3.40 4.56
CA LEU A 76 -16.73 2.52 3.75
C LEU A 76 -16.46 1.17 4.45
N ARG A 77 -17.50 0.50 4.92
CA ARG A 77 -17.37 -0.66 5.82
C ARG A 77 -16.73 -1.87 5.15
N LYS A 78 -17.00 -2.02 3.85
CA LYS A 78 -16.58 -3.20 3.07
C LYS A 78 -15.67 -2.80 1.93
N TRP A 79 -14.62 -3.58 1.76
CA TRP A 79 -13.59 -3.36 0.75
C TRP A 79 -13.41 -4.61 -0.12
N ILE A 80 -13.41 -4.40 -1.42
CA ILE A 80 -13.09 -5.40 -2.44
C ILE A 80 -11.58 -5.37 -2.65
N LYS A 81 -10.98 -6.56 -2.71
CA LYS A 81 -9.60 -6.77 -3.19
C LYS A 81 -9.68 -7.38 -4.58
N PRO A 82 -9.43 -6.58 -5.64
CA PRO A 82 -9.50 -7.04 -7.02
C PRO A 82 -8.60 -8.25 -7.31
N ASP A 83 -8.98 -9.05 -8.31
CA ASP A 83 -8.30 -10.30 -8.67
C ASP A 83 -7.00 -10.10 -9.48
N ASP A 84 -6.78 -8.89 -9.99
CA ASP A 84 -5.57 -8.44 -10.68
C ASP A 84 -4.45 -8.02 -9.69
N ASN A 85 -4.66 -8.20 -8.39
CA ASN A 85 -3.61 -8.10 -7.38
C ASN A 85 -2.62 -9.28 -7.46
N PRO A 86 -1.33 -9.09 -7.13
CA PRO A 86 -0.70 -7.84 -6.70
C PRO A 86 -0.35 -6.91 -7.88
N ILE A 87 -0.39 -5.61 -7.64
CA ILE A 87 0.00 -4.59 -8.64
C ILE A 87 1.52 -4.39 -8.74
N LEU A 88 2.28 -4.81 -7.72
CA LEU A 88 3.74 -4.77 -7.71
C LEU A 88 4.34 -5.96 -6.98
N ILE A 89 5.35 -6.55 -7.61
CA ILE A 89 6.19 -7.63 -7.08
C ILE A 89 7.65 -7.16 -7.21
N PRO A 90 8.52 -7.43 -6.22
CA PRO A 90 9.95 -7.12 -6.30
C PRO A 90 10.65 -7.99 -7.36
N THR A 91 10.83 -7.45 -8.58
CA THR A 91 11.42 -8.18 -9.72
C THR A 91 12.70 -7.55 -10.29
N HIS A 92 13.12 -6.38 -9.79
CA HIS A 92 14.25 -5.60 -10.30
C HIS A 92 15.45 -5.63 -9.34
N GLY A 93 15.59 -6.69 -8.56
CA GLY A 93 16.65 -6.85 -7.56
C GLY A 93 16.35 -6.21 -6.21
N GLU A 94 15.11 -5.78 -5.96
CA GLU A 94 14.69 -5.38 -4.62
C GLU A 94 14.78 -6.53 -3.63
N ASN A 95 15.04 -6.20 -2.37
CA ASN A 95 15.02 -7.21 -1.31
C ASN A 95 13.57 -7.62 -1.02
N VAL A 96 13.22 -8.84 -1.39
CA VAL A 96 11.86 -9.42 -1.26
C VAL A 96 11.31 -9.42 0.17
N SER A 97 12.18 -9.36 1.19
CA SER A 97 11.82 -9.29 2.61
C SER A 97 11.80 -7.87 3.18
N ALA A 98 12.10 -6.88 2.35
CA ALA A 98 12.24 -5.48 2.70
C ALA A 98 11.68 -4.60 1.58
N PHE A 99 10.38 -4.72 1.29
CA PHE A 99 9.68 -4.01 0.24
C PHE A 99 8.22 -3.79 0.64
N ARG A 100 7.94 -2.77 1.45
CA ARG A 100 6.62 -2.61 2.09
C ARG A 100 6.25 -1.17 2.38
N ASP A 101 5.01 -1.01 2.81
CA ASP A 101 4.41 0.24 3.30
C ASP A 101 4.29 1.29 2.18
N PRO A 102 3.41 1.07 1.18
CA PRO A 102 3.15 2.06 0.14
C PRO A 102 2.52 3.33 0.73
N THR A 103 3.03 4.47 0.29
CA THR A 103 2.54 5.81 0.65
C THR A 103 1.20 6.14 0.02
N THR A 104 0.58 7.22 0.52
CA THR A 104 -0.44 7.94 -0.24
C THR A 104 0.16 8.38 -1.57
N ALA A 105 -0.50 8.05 -2.67
CA ALA A 105 -0.02 8.41 -3.99
C ALA A 105 -0.37 9.88 -4.31
N TRP A 106 0.50 10.53 -5.08
CA TRP A 106 0.29 11.89 -5.57
C TRP A 106 0.41 11.94 -7.09
N MET A 107 -0.20 12.95 -7.70
CA MET A 107 -0.11 13.19 -9.14
C MET A 107 0.93 14.28 -9.42
N ASP A 108 1.88 13.98 -10.31
CA ASP A 108 2.92 14.93 -10.68
C ASP A 108 2.46 15.90 -11.79
N LYS A 109 3.34 16.87 -12.11
CA LYS A 109 3.06 17.89 -13.15
C LYS A 109 2.85 17.32 -14.55
N SER A 110 3.26 16.07 -14.80
CA SER A 110 3.05 15.37 -16.07
C SER A 110 1.70 14.64 -16.15
N GLY A 111 0.88 14.72 -15.09
CA GLY A 111 -0.39 14.01 -14.99
C GLY A 111 -0.22 12.52 -14.70
N GLN A 112 0.92 12.11 -14.13
CA GLN A 112 1.15 10.73 -13.73
C GLN A 112 1.13 10.59 -12.22
N TRP A 113 0.54 9.49 -11.76
CA TRP A 113 0.61 9.09 -10.38
C TRP A 113 2.03 8.68 -9.99
N ARG A 114 2.33 8.87 -8.72
CA ARG A 114 3.56 8.52 -8.03
C ARG A 114 3.22 7.99 -6.65
N PHE A 115 3.96 7.00 -6.20
CA PHE A 115 4.08 6.70 -4.77
C PHE A 115 5.49 6.17 -4.50
N ILE A 116 5.85 6.11 -3.23
CA ILE A 116 7.04 5.42 -2.75
C ILE A 116 6.72 4.19 -1.90
N ILE A 117 7.64 3.22 -1.94
CA ILE A 117 7.68 2.04 -1.07
C ILE A 117 8.99 2.06 -0.28
N GLY A 118 8.90 1.75 1.01
CA GLY A 118 10.04 1.61 1.89
C GLY A 118 10.83 0.33 1.63
N SER A 119 12.16 0.45 1.58
CA SER A 119 13.05 -0.68 1.33
C SER A 119 14.46 -0.47 1.90
N LYS A 120 15.33 -1.46 1.66
CA LYS A 120 16.78 -1.37 1.82
C LYS A 120 17.54 -2.18 0.78
N GLN A 121 18.75 -1.74 0.51
CA GLN A 121 19.82 -2.52 -0.13
C GLN A 121 20.99 -2.59 0.86
N ASP A 122 21.32 -3.78 1.35
CA ASP A 122 22.26 -3.98 2.46
C ASP A 122 21.95 -3.11 3.70
N ARG A 123 22.79 -2.11 3.99
CA ARG A 123 22.61 -1.14 5.08
C ARG A 123 22.04 0.21 4.61
N ARG A 124 21.79 0.37 3.31
CA ARG A 124 21.25 1.60 2.71
C ARG A 124 19.73 1.54 2.70
N GLY A 125 19.09 2.50 3.36
CA GLY A 125 17.64 2.70 3.25
C GLY A 125 17.29 3.31 1.90
N VAL A 126 16.17 2.88 1.34
CA VAL A 126 15.74 3.25 -0.01
C VAL A 126 14.24 3.54 0.00
N ALA A 127 13.84 4.65 -0.62
CA ALA A 127 12.45 4.95 -0.96
C ALA A 127 12.26 4.75 -2.47
N TYR A 128 11.84 3.56 -2.89
CA TYR A 128 11.65 3.28 -4.32
C TYR A 128 10.47 4.06 -4.87
N LEU A 129 10.69 4.81 -5.94
CA LEU A 129 9.67 5.60 -6.60
C LEU A 129 9.03 4.81 -7.73
N TYR A 130 7.70 4.80 -7.76
CA TYR A 130 6.90 4.18 -8.81
C TYR A 130 6.06 5.21 -9.53
N ARG A 131 5.70 4.91 -10.78
CA ARG A 131 4.88 5.75 -11.64
C ARG A 131 3.75 4.98 -12.33
N SER A 132 2.59 5.61 -12.47
CA SER A 132 1.45 5.05 -13.21
C SER A 132 0.64 6.15 -13.92
N LYS A 133 -0.05 5.80 -15.00
CA LYS A 133 -1.05 6.65 -15.65
C LYS A 133 -2.48 6.34 -15.21
N ASP A 134 -2.75 5.10 -14.83
CA ASP A 134 -4.09 4.55 -14.60
C ASP A 134 -4.31 4.07 -13.16
N PHE A 135 -3.31 4.22 -12.29
CA PHE A 135 -3.30 3.77 -10.89
C PHE A 135 -3.22 2.25 -10.69
N ILE A 136 -3.20 1.47 -11.77
CA ILE A 136 -3.21 0.00 -11.75
C ILE A 136 -1.87 -0.54 -12.23
N ASN A 137 -1.39 -0.04 -13.36
CA ASN A 137 -0.13 -0.45 -13.97
C ASN A 137 0.99 0.48 -13.51
N TRP A 138 1.91 -0.06 -12.72
CA TRP A 138 3.01 0.70 -12.12
C TRP A 138 4.36 0.31 -12.73
N THR A 139 5.20 1.30 -12.97
CA THR A 139 6.58 1.13 -13.43
C THR A 139 7.51 1.78 -12.43
N GLN A 140 8.57 1.07 -12.03
CA GLN A 140 9.60 1.66 -11.18
C GLN A 140 10.33 2.79 -11.92
N ALA A 141 10.65 3.87 -11.22
CA ALA A 141 11.52 4.91 -11.74
C ALA A 141 12.99 4.42 -11.78
N GLU A 142 13.79 4.99 -12.67
CA GLU A 142 15.22 4.65 -12.80
C GLU A 142 16.01 4.91 -11.52
N HIS A 143 15.60 5.93 -10.75
CA HIS A 143 16.19 6.27 -9.47
C HIS A 143 15.14 6.27 -8.36
N PRO A 144 15.49 5.83 -7.13
CA PRO A 144 14.60 6.01 -5.99
C PRO A 144 14.36 7.49 -5.73
N LEU A 145 13.27 7.82 -5.03
CA LEU A 145 13.03 9.20 -4.61
C LEU A 145 14.17 9.70 -3.71
N HIS A 146 14.62 8.84 -2.79
CA HIS A 146 15.78 9.08 -1.97
C HIS A 146 16.42 7.77 -1.49
N SER A 147 17.69 7.82 -1.12
CA SER A 147 18.36 6.73 -0.41
C SER A 147 19.46 7.28 0.50
N LYS A 148 19.76 6.57 1.59
CA LYS A 148 20.82 6.95 2.53
C LYS A 148 21.54 5.72 3.07
N GLU A 149 22.87 5.80 3.11
CA GLU A 149 23.68 4.74 3.70
C GLU A 149 23.57 4.68 5.22
N ASN A 150 23.72 3.47 5.77
CA ASN A 150 23.79 3.18 7.20
C ASN A 150 22.53 3.58 7.99
N THR A 151 21.38 3.60 7.33
CA THR A 151 20.07 3.82 7.99
C THR A 151 19.28 2.53 8.17
N GLY A 152 19.66 1.44 7.48
CA GLY A 152 18.90 0.19 7.50
C GLY A 152 17.58 0.30 6.72
N MET A 153 16.60 -0.51 7.12
CA MET A 153 15.27 -0.52 6.49
C MET A 153 14.54 0.81 6.75
N TRP A 154 13.96 1.39 5.70
CA TRP A 154 12.97 2.44 5.85
C TRP A 154 11.58 1.82 5.80
N GLU A 155 10.90 1.78 6.95
CA GLU A 155 9.49 1.38 7.08
C GLU A 155 8.59 2.61 7.13
N CYS A 156 7.34 2.44 6.74
CA CYS A 156 6.30 3.48 6.76
C CYS A 156 6.79 4.87 6.27
N PRO A 157 7.35 4.98 5.04
CA PRO A 157 7.71 6.28 4.49
C PRO A 157 6.44 7.14 4.29
N ASP A 158 6.63 8.46 4.19
CA ASP A 158 5.58 9.44 3.88
C ASP A 158 6.18 10.62 3.08
N PHE A 159 5.40 11.26 2.19
CA PHE A 159 5.86 12.34 1.30
C PHE A 159 4.75 13.28 0.83
#